data_AF-A0AAV7KGA4-F1
#
_entry.id   AF-A0AAV7KGA4-F1
#
_cell.length_a   1.000
_cell.length_b   1.000
_cell.length_c   1.000
_cell.angle_alpha   90.00
_cell.angle_beta   90.00
_cell.angle_gamma   90.00
#
_symmetry.space_group_name_H-M   'P 1'
#
loop_
_entity.id
_entity.type
_entity.pdbx_description
1 polymer ?
#
loop_
_entity_poly.entity_id
_entity_poly.type
_entity_poly.pdbx_seq_one_letter_code
_entity_poly.pdbx_strand_id
1 'polypeptide(L)'
;MSRCKGLLERHANHGLETILFSDEKIFTIQEVTNSQNDRITSATRSSISEKYRYVSHIQRAQSVMVWAPLIFVPPGVKLNATTYRDLILEPVLQNLGETMFNGEPFIFQ
;
A
#
# COMPACT_ATOMS: atom_id res chain seq x y z
N MET A 1 -31.28 -6.35 -3.74
CA MET A 1 -30.43 -6.96 -4.80
C MET A 1 -28.97 -6.78 -4.42
N SER A 2 -28.13 -7.80 -4.53
CA SER A 2 -26.71 -7.68 -4.13
C SER A 2 -25.93 -6.85 -5.14
N ARG A 3 -25.01 -6.00 -4.67
CA ARG A 3 -24.10 -5.17 -5.50
C ARG A 3 -23.43 -5.99 -6.60
N CYS A 4 -23.03 -7.23 -6.30
CA CYS A 4 -22.41 -8.14 -7.25
C CYS A 4 -23.31 -8.47 -8.44
N LYS A 5 -24.61 -8.75 -8.22
CA LYS A 5 -25.55 -9.01 -9.32
C LYS A 5 -25.72 -7.78 -10.21
N GLY A 6 -25.84 -6.59 -9.62
CA GLY A 6 -25.97 -5.35 -10.38
C GLY A 6 -24.72 -5.03 -11.23
N LEU A 7 -23.51 -5.33 -10.73
CA LEU A 7 -22.28 -5.17 -11.51
C LEU A 7 -22.19 -6.19 -12.65
N LEU A 8 -22.56 -7.45 -12.39
CA LEU A 8 -22.61 -8.48 -13.44
C LEU A 8 -23.60 -8.13 -14.55
N GLU A 9 -24.79 -7.62 -14.20
CA GLU A 9 -25.78 -7.18 -15.18
C GLU A 9 -25.31 -5.95 -15.96
N ARG A 10 -24.71 -4.96 -15.28
CA ARG A 10 -24.22 -3.73 -15.91
C ARG A 10 -23.09 -3.96 -16.91
N HIS A 11 -22.17 -4.88 -16.61
CA HIS A 11 -20.99 -5.16 -17.43
C HIS A 11 -21.08 -6.52 -18.16
N ALA A 12 -22.30 -7.03 -18.36
CA ALA A 12 -22.54 -8.37 -18.92
C ALA A 12 -21.99 -8.55 -20.34
N ASN A 13 -22.01 -7.47 -21.14
CA ASN A 13 -21.61 -7.52 -22.54
C ASN A 13 -20.31 -6.75 -22.80
N HIS A 14 -20.15 -5.56 -22.21
CA HIS A 14 -19.04 -4.61 -22.46
C HIS A 14 -18.84 -3.69 -21.25
N GLY A 15 -17.80 -2.85 -21.26
CA GLY A 15 -17.57 -1.79 -20.28
C GLY A 15 -16.67 -2.16 -19.12
N LEU A 16 -15.95 -3.29 -19.18
CA LEU A 16 -14.85 -3.60 -18.25
C LEU A 16 -13.56 -2.93 -18.72
N GLU A 17 -13.42 -2.76 -20.03
CA GLU A 17 -12.30 -2.12 -20.72
C GLU A 17 -12.19 -0.62 -20.45
N THR A 18 -13.24 0.01 -19.89
CA THR A 18 -13.25 1.42 -19.49
C THR A 18 -13.16 1.58 -17.97
N ILE A 19 -12.85 0.52 -17.22
CA ILE A 19 -12.67 0.59 -15.77
C ILE A 19 -11.19 0.71 -15.45
N LEU A 20 -10.84 1.79 -14.75
CA LEU A 20 -9.53 1.96 -14.15
C LEU A 20 -9.58 1.50 -12.70
N PHE A 21 -8.95 0.36 -12.43
CA PHE A 21 -8.79 -0.16 -11.08
C PHE A 21 -7.54 0.42 -10.43
N SER A 22 -7.67 0.80 -9.16
CA SER A 22 -6.56 1.23 -8.32
C SER A 22 -6.56 0.53 -6.96
N ASP A 23 -5.41 0.57 -6.29
CA ASP A 23 -5.29 0.11 -4.91
C ASP A 23 -4.09 0.77 -4.24
N GLU A 24 -4.13 0.88 -2.91
CA GLU A 24 -2.98 1.26 -2.10
C GLU A 24 -2.31 0.03 -1.48
N LYS A 25 -1.00 -0.07 -1.65
CA LYS A 25 -0.20 -1.12 -1.02
C LYS A 25 0.97 -0.55 -0.24
N ILE A 26 1.13 -1.02 0.99
CA ILE A 26 2.32 -0.74 1.80
C ILE A 26 3.39 -1.79 1.46
N PHE A 27 4.54 -1.32 1.01
CA PHE A 27 5.74 -2.12 0.77
C PHE A 27 6.74 -1.87 1.89
N THR A 28 7.21 -2.94 2.54
CA THR A 28 8.26 -2.84 3.56
C THR A 28 9.61 -2.84 2.84
N ILE A 29 10.42 -1.80 3.04
CA ILE A 29 11.72 -1.63 2.37
C ILE A 29 12.89 -2.03 3.25
N GLN A 30 12.66 -2.22 4.54
CA GLN A 30 13.65 -2.69 5.49
C GLN A 30 13.30 -4.09 5.98
N GLU A 31 14.29 -4.98 6.04
CA GLU A 31 14.12 -6.27 6.70
C GLU A 31 13.74 -6.05 8.17
N VAL A 32 12.56 -6.54 8.56
CA VAL A 32 12.18 -6.59 9.98
C VAL A 32 13.04 -7.68 10.61
N THR A 33 14.14 -7.29 11.25
CA THR A 33 14.97 -8.23 12.00
C THR A 33 14.19 -8.63 13.24
N ASN A 34 13.40 -9.70 13.17
CA ASN A 34 12.72 -10.22 14.35
C ASN A 34 13.76 -10.73 15.34
N SER A 35 14.19 -9.87 16.25
CA SER A 35 15.18 -10.16 17.29
C SER A 35 14.72 -11.25 18.27
N GLN A 36 13.44 -11.67 18.23
CA GLN A 36 13.00 -12.89 18.91
C GLN A 36 13.54 -14.17 18.24
N ASN A 37 13.88 -14.13 16.94
CA ASN A 37 14.52 -15.24 16.24
C ASN A 37 16.03 -15.33 16.54
N ASP A 38 16.65 -14.26 17.05
CA ASP A 38 18.06 -14.22 17.46
C ASP A 38 18.22 -14.72 18.90
N ARG A 39 17.79 -15.96 19.17
CA ARG A 39 17.81 -16.52 20.51
C ARG A 39 19.25 -16.76 20.99
N ILE A 40 19.68 -15.99 21.99
CA ILE A 40 20.98 -16.18 22.64
C ILE A 40 20.83 -17.21 23.76
N THR A 41 21.47 -18.37 23.61
CA THR A 41 21.58 -19.38 24.67
C THR A 41 22.82 -19.10 25.52
N SER A 42 22.63 -18.92 26.83
CA SER A 42 23.73 -18.78 27.79
C SER A 42 23.42 -19.53 29.07
N ALA A 43 24.45 -20.06 29.74
CA ALA A 43 24.30 -20.81 30.98
C ALA A 43 23.83 -19.93 32.15
N THR A 44 24.13 -18.62 32.11
CA THR A 44 23.79 -17.68 33.18
C THR A 44 23.38 -16.32 32.61
N ARG A 45 22.50 -15.60 33.30
CA ARG A 45 22.06 -14.25 32.85
C ARG A 45 23.21 -13.23 32.89
N SER A 46 24.15 -13.40 33.83
CA SER A 46 25.32 -12.53 34.02
C SER A 46 26.32 -12.61 32.86
N SER A 47 26.42 -13.75 32.17
CA SER A 47 27.29 -13.92 30.99
C SER A 47 26.74 -13.30 29.70
N ILE A 48 25.49 -12.84 29.70
CA ILE A 48 24.89 -12.13 28.57
C ILE A 48 25.19 -10.64 28.70
N SER A 49 25.80 -10.06 27.67
CA SER A 49 26.04 -8.62 27.57
C SER A 49 24.72 -7.82 27.62
N GLU A 50 24.72 -6.67 28.28
CA GLU A 50 23.52 -5.87 28.53
C GLU A 50 22.76 -5.48 27.25
N LYS A 51 23.47 -5.22 26.15
CA LYS A 51 22.89 -4.96 24.81
C LYS A 51 22.03 -6.09 24.26
N TYR A 52 22.19 -7.31 24.77
CA TYR A 52 21.45 -8.50 24.35
C TYR A 52 20.42 -8.97 25.40
N ARG A 53 20.34 -8.30 26.55
CA ARG A 53 19.34 -8.60 27.58
C ARG A 53 17.97 -8.00 27.28
N TYR A 54 17.93 -7.00 26.41
CA TYR A 54 16.73 -6.27 26.06
C TYR A 54 16.47 -6.38 24.56
N VAL A 55 15.23 -6.72 24.22
CA VAL A 55 14.74 -6.76 22.84
C VAL A 55 13.90 -5.51 22.61
N SER A 56 14.23 -4.71 21.60
CA SER A 56 13.37 -3.59 21.20
C SER A 56 12.08 -4.14 20.59
N HIS A 57 10.94 -3.84 21.23
CA HIS A 57 9.62 -4.31 20.80
C HIS A 57 9.06 -3.54 19.59
N ILE A 58 9.63 -2.37 19.28
CA ILE A 58 9.16 -1.49 18.21
C ILE A 58 10.26 -1.38 17.16
N GLN A 59 10.20 -2.27 16.18
CA GLN A 59 10.85 -2.04 14.90
C GLN A 59 9.78 -1.54 13.94
N ARG A 60 9.67 -0.21 13.79
CA ARG A 60 8.99 0.35 12.63
C ARG A 60 9.92 0.15 11.45
N ALA A 61 9.85 -1.01 10.80
CA ALA A 61 10.56 -1.21 9.55
C ALA A 61 10.14 -0.11 8.59
N GLN A 62 11.12 0.49 7.93
CA GLN A 62 10.83 1.49 6.92
C GLN A 62 9.91 0.87 5.87
N SER A 63 8.86 1.60 5.51
CA SER A 63 7.88 1.18 4.54
C SER A 63 7.49 2.36 3.66
N VAL A 64 7.16 2.08 2.41
CA VAL A 64 6.62 3.04 1.46
C VAL A 64 5.22 2.61 1.06
N MET A 65 4.29 3.55 0.99
CA MET A 65 2.97 3.31 0.44
C MET A 65 3.01 3.61 -1.06
N VAL A 66 2.46 2.71 -1.85
CA VAL A 66 2.39 2.81 -3.30
C VAL A 66 0.93 2.78 -3.71
N TRP A 67 0.53 3.71 -4.56
CA TRP A 67 -0.75 3.69 -5.25
C TRP A 67 -0.53 3.21 -6.68
N ALA A 68 -1.27 2.19 -7.12
CA ALA A 68 -1.08 1.60 -8.46
C ALA A 68 -1.70 2.48 -9.57
N PRO A 69 -1.02 2.70 -10.72
CA PRO A 69 0.06 1.83 -11.21
C PRO A 69 1.44 2.04 -10.59
N LEU A 70 1.87 3.25 -10.19
CA LEU A 70 3.19 3.39 -9.51
C LEU A 70 3.47 4.78 -8.87
N ILE A 71 2.59 5.29 -8.00
CA ILE A 71 2.86 6.52 -7.24
C ILE A 71 3.39 6.16 -5.85
N PHE A 72 4.60 6.61 -5.52
CA PHE A 72 5.13 6.50 -4.17
C PHE A 72 4.62 7.65 -3.31
N VAL A 73 3.84 7.32 -2.28
CA VAL A 73 3.40 8.29 -1.28
C VAL A 73 4.55 8.52 -0.29
N PRO A 74 4.91 9.78 0.02
CA PRO A 74 6.03 10.06 0.91
C PRO A 74 5.86 9.41 2.30
N PRO A 75 6.95 8.90 2.91
CA PRO A 75 6.89 8.26 4.22
C PRO A 75 6.29 9.18 5.29
N GLY A 76 5.41 8.63 6.13
CA GLY A 76 4.78 9.37 7.23
C GLY A 76 3.58 10.24 6.83
N VAL A 77 3.28 10.37 5.53
CA VAL A 77 2.06 11.01 5.06
C VAL A 77 0.87 10.10 5.33
N LYS A 78 -0.15 10.65 6.01
CA LYS A 78 -1.45 9.98 6.15
C LYS A 78 -2.31 10.35 4.96
N LEU A 79 -2.72 9.37 4.15
CA LEU A 79 -3.74 9.56 3.12
C LEU A 79 -5.08 9.87 3.80
N ASN A 80 -5.45 11.14 3.75
CA ASN A 80 -6.81 11.60 3.99
C ASN A 80 -7.41 12.06 2.65
N ALA A 81 -8.68 12.43 2.63
CA ALA A 81 -9.38 12.80 1.39
C ALA A 81 -8.69 13.94 0.62
N THR A 82 -8.17 14.97 1.31
CA THR A 82 -7.47 16.10 0.69
C THR A 82 -6.14 15.65 0.10
N THR A 83 -5.33 14.97 0.90
CA THR A 83 -4.01 14.48 0.46
C THR A 83 -4.11 13.47 -0.68
N TYR A 84 -5.16 12.63 -0.69
CA TYR A 84 -5.41 11.69 -1.78
C TYR A 84 -5.79 12.43 -3.09
N ARG A 85 -6.62 13.46 -3.00
CA ARG A 85 -6.96 14.28 -4.17
C ARG A 85 -5.73 14.97 -4.76
N ASP A 86 -4.98 15.66 -3.91
CA ASP A 86 -3.90 16.55 -4.35
C ASP A 86 -2.66 15.78 -4.82
N LEU A 87 -2.39 14.60 -4.25
CA LEU A 87 -1.21 13.80 -4.61
C LEU A 87 -1.48 12.72 -5.66
N ILE A 88 -2.72 12.25 -5.79
CA ILE A 88 -3.04 11.08 -6.62
C ILE A 88 -4.08 11.44 -7.70
N LEU A 89 -5.27 11.91 -7.30
CA LEU A 89 -6.39 12.07 -8.25
C LEU A 89 -6.13 13.15 -9.30
N GLU A 90 -5.79 14.37 -8.87
CA GLU A 90 -5.58 15.49 -9.79
C GLU A 90 -4.32 15.32 -10.65
N PRO A 91 -3.12 15.05 -10.09
CA PRO A 91 -1.91 15.01 -10.90
C PRO A 91 -1.75 13.72 -11.72
N VAL A 92 -2.30 12.59 -11.26
CA VAL A 92 -2.00 11.29 -11.88
C VAL A 92 -3.23 10.64 -12.49
N LEU A 93 -4.34 10.51 -11.75
CA LEU A 93 -5.51 9.79 -12.26
C LEU A 93 -6.08 10.46 -13.53
N GLN A 94 -6.15 11.79 -13.55
CA GLN A 94 -6.64 12.54 -14.72
C GLN A 94 -5.78 12.25 -15.95
N ASN A 95 -4.47 12.48 -15.86
CA ASN A 95 -3.53 12.25 -16.96
C ASN A 95 -3.50 10.77 -17.41
N LEU A 96 -3.53 9.85 -16.46
CA LEU A 96 -3.51 8.42 -16.73
C LEU A 96 -4.79 7.98 -17.45
N GLY A 97 -5.95 8.44 -16.99
CA GLY A 97 -7.24 8.14 -17.61
C GLY A 97 -7.32 8.69 -19.03
N GLU A 98 -6.95 9.95 -19.24
CA GLU A 98 -6.91 10.57 -20.57
C GLU A 98 -6.00 9.78 -21.54
N THR A 99 -4.83 9.34 -21.06
CA THR A 99 -3.88 8.59 -21.88
C THR A 99 -4.35 7.16 -22.15
N MET A 100 -4.82 6.44 -21.13
CA MET A 100 -5.23 5.02 -21.27
C MET A 100 -6.49 4.84 -22.10
N PHE A 101 -7.44 5.77 -21.99
CA PHE A 101 -8.74 5.68 -22.65
C PHE A 101 -8.86 6.62 -23.85
N ASN A 102 -7.76 7.23 -24.31
CA ASN A 102 -7.72 8.15 -25.45
C ASN A 102 -8.72 9.32 -25.33
N GLY A 103 -8.88 9.86 -24.11
CA GLY A 103 -9.82 10.92 -23.80
C GLY A 103 -11.29 10.49 -23.70
N GLU A 104 -11.60 9.21 -23.88
CA GLU A 104 -12.95 8.69 -23.67
C GLU A 104 -13.33 8.61 -22.18
N PRO A 105 -14.62 8.72 -21.84
CA PRO A 105 -15.08 8.57 -20.47
C PRO A 105 -14.73 7.19 -19.90
N PHE A 106 -14.26 7.17 -18.65
CA PHE A 106 -13.91 5.96 -17.92
C PHE A 106 -14.53 5.94 -16.52
N ILE A 107 -14.57 4.75 -15.92
CA ILE A 107 -15.05 4.52 -14.56
C ILE A 107 -13.83 4.27 -13.68
N PHE A 108 -13.70 5.04 -12.60
CA PHE A 108 -12.69 4.81 -11.58
C PHE A 108 -13.23 3.89 -10.48
N GLN A 109 -12.48 2.85 -10.12
CA GLN A 109 -12.80 1.90 -9.04
C GLN A 109 -11.63 1.71 -8.07
#